data_AF-F8AZA1-F1
#
_entry.id   AF-F8AZA1-F1
#
_cell.length_a   1.000
_cell.length_b   1.000
_cell.length_c   1.000
_cell.angle_alpha   90.00
_cell.angle_beta   90.00
_cell.angle_gamma   90.00
#
_symmetry.space_group_name_H-M   'P 1'
#
loop_
_entity.id
_entity.type
_entity.pdbx_description
1 polymer ?
#
loop_
_entity_poly.entity_id
_entity_poly.type
_entity_poly.pdbx_seq_one_letter_code
_entity_poly.pdbx_strand_id
1 'polypeptide(L)'
;MAGERTAVREAVVRDALHAAVAPVDPPVPAGAPVRPVPRRESATVASETGTGTDAEGGVGVSLPARMASALRAAAELVELVGERASLHVTVSDVYPDQVVALVPARWRVDASAGERDAVRWADLRAVARLLGRPPAVRHDLGDEDLTVEVSATVAGSPVRVWAPLSDPDVIGQARALVAGMETGQ
;
A
#
# COMPACT_ATOMS: atom_id res chain seq x y z
N MET A 1 42.54 -1.36 -4.08
CA MET A 1 41.49 -2.31 -3.63
C MET A 1 40.38 -1.64 -2.79
N ALA A 2 40.67 -0.72 -1.85
CA ALA A 2 39.62 -0.05 -1.06
C ALA A 2 38.88 1.07 -1.82
N GLY A 3 39.58 1.91 -2.59
CA GLY A 3 38.95 3.05 -3.30
C GLY A 3 38.03 2.66 -4.47
N GLU A 4 38.24 1.48 -5.05
CA GLU A 4 37.46 0.99 -6.19
C GLU A 4 36.06 0.51 -5.75
N ARG A 5 35.93 -0.04 -4.54
CA ARG A 5 34.64 -0.45 -3.95
C ARG A 5 33.77 0.74 -3.56
N THR A 6 34.39 1.86 -3.17
CA THR A 6 33.67 3.10 -2.84
C THR A 6 33.09 3.74 -4.10
N ALA A 7 33.84 3.76 -5.19
CA ALA A 7 33.37 4.31 -6.48
C ALA A 7 32.20 3.51 -7.07
N VAL A 8 32.23 2.18 -6.96
CA VAL A 8 31.11 1.32 -7.41
C VAL A 8 29.87 1.54 -6.54
N ARG A 9 30.02 1.72 -5.23
CA ARG A 9 28.89 1.99 -4.31
C ARG A 9 28.24 3.34 -4.62
N GLU A 10 29.03 4.39 -4.86
CA GLU A 10 28.52 5.71 -5.24
C GLU A 10 27.80 5.69 -6.60
N ALA A 11 28.31 4.93 -7.57
CA ALA A 11 27.68 4.79 -8.88
C ALA A 11 26.30 4.11 -8.78
N VAL A 12 26.18 3.05 -7.99
CA VAL A 12 24.91 2.33 -7.78
C VAL A 12 23.89 3.20 -7.04
N VAL A 13 24.34 3.95 -6.03
CA VAL A 13 23.46 4.87 -5.28
C VAL A 13 22.97 6.00 -6.18
N ARG A 14 23.85 6.59 -7.00
CA ARG A 14 23.49 7.63 -7.96
C ARG A 14 22.52 7.12 -9.03
N ASP A 15 22.71 5.90 -9.51
CA ASP A 15 21.84 5.30 -10.54
C ASP A 15 20.45 4.98 -9.99
N ALA A 16 20.37 4.47 -8.76
CA ALA A 16 19.10 4.24 -8.06
C ALA A 16 18.35 5.57 -7.76
N LEU A 17 19.08 6.62 -7.37
CA LEU A 17 18.53 7.97 -7.18
C LEU A 17 18.01 8.55 -8.49
N HIS A 18 18.74 8.37 -9.61
CA HIS A 18 18.32 8.85 -10.92
C HIS A 18 17.07 8.12 -11.43
N ALA A 19 16.98 6.80 -11.23
CA ALA A 19 15.80 6.01 -11.56
C ALA A 19 14.57 6.38 -10.70
N ALA A 20 14.78 6.94 -9.51
CA ALA A 20 13.69 7.41 -8.64
C ALA A 20 13.10 8.76 -9.07
N VAL A 21 13.84 9.55 -9.86
CA VAL A 21 13.50 10.91 -10.30
C VAL A 21 13.03 10.98 -11.75
N ALA A 22 13.41 10.03 -12.61
CA ALA A 22 13.06 10.07 -14.03
C ALA A 22 11.54 9.94 -14.26
N PRO A 23 10.91 10.91 -14.97
CA PRO A 23 9.53 10.78 -15.41
C PRO A 23 9.50 9.88 -16.65
N VAL A 24 8.77 8.77 -16.56
CA VAL A 24 8.43 7.94 -17.72
C VAL A 24 6.91 7.88 -17.79
N ASP A 25 6.33 8.84 -18.51
CA ASP A 25 4.92 8.78 -18.92
C ASP A 25 4.78 7.86 -20.12
N PRO A 26 3.95 6.80 -20.05
CA PRO A 26 3.40 6.20 -21.26
C PRO A 26 2.17 6.99 -21.74
N PRO A 27 1.91 7.07 -23.06
CA PRO A 27 0.77 7.81 -23.61
C PRO A 27 -0.55 7.12 -23.25
N VAL A 28 -1.49 7.88 -22.69
CA VAL A 28 -2.86 7.42 -22.40
C VAL A 28 -3.71 7.48 -23.69
N PRO A 29 -4.36 6.39 -24.15
CA PRO A 29 -5.34 6.48 -25.22
C PRO A 29 -6.69 6.97 -24.67
N ALA A 30 -7.28 7.91 -25.39
CA ALA A 30 -8.53 8.57 -25.03
C ALA A 30 -9.78 7.72 -25.27
N GLY A 31 -10.69 7.71 -24.29
CA GLY A 31 -12.13 7.88 -24.52
C GLY A 31 -13.03 6.64 -24.56
N ALA A 32 -13.93 6.54 -23.57
CA ALA A 32 -15.35 6.18 -23.77
C ALA A 32 -16.22 6.74 -22.62
N PRO A 33 -17.46 7.21 -22.88
CA PRO A 33 -18.24 8.00 -21.91
C PRO A 33 -18.99 7.13 -20.90
N VAL A 34 -18.96 7.53 -19.63
CA VAL A 34 -19.71 6.90 -18.52
C VAL A 34 -21.15 7.44 -18.50
N ARG A 35 -22.15 6.55 -18.54
CA ARG A 35 -23.57 6.89 -18.36
C ARG A 35 -23.89 7.21 -16.88
N PRO A 36 -24.79 8.16 -16.57
CA PRO A 36 -25.13 8.50 -15.18
C PRO A 36 -26.10 7.48 -14.55
N VAL A 37 -25.85 7.17 -13.27
CA VAL A 37 -26.70 6.31 -12.41
C VAL A 37 -27.80 7.16 -11.75
N PRO A 38 -29.07 6.71 -11.69
CA PRO A 38 -30.15 7.47 -11.07
C PRO A 38 -30.09 7.40 -9.53
N ARG A 39 -30.37 8.54 -8.88
CA ARG A 39 -30.56 8.69 -7.43
C ARG A 39 -31.79 7.89 -6.96
N ARG A 40 -31.70 7.24 -5.80
CA ARG A 40 -32.88 6.79 -5.04
C ARG A 40 -33.00 7.59 -3.75
N GLU A 41 -34.22 8.08 -3.56
CA GLU A 41 -34.73 8.85 -2.44
C GLU A 41 -34.86 8.00 -1.17
N SER A 42 -34.79 8.68 -0.02
CA SER A 42 -34.96 8.13 1.32
C SER A 42 -36.38 7.62 1.56
N ALA A 43 -36.53 6.51 2.31
CA ALA A 43 -37.80 6.11 2.89
C ALA A 43 -37.67 5.70 4.37
N THR A 44 -38.63 6.25 5.11
CA THR A 44 -38.99 6.32 6.53
C THR A 44 -39.03 5.00 7.32
N VAL A 45 -38.73 5.09 8.62
CA VAL A 45 -38.86 4.06 9.66
C VAL A 45 -40.32 3.77 10.02
N ALA A 46 -40.66 2.51 10.34
CA ALA A 46 -41.80 2.13 11.16
C ALA A 46 -41.41 1.02 12.16
N SER A 47 -41.96 1.12 13.37
CA SER A 47 -41.60 0.43 14.62
C SER A 47 -42.34 -0.90 14.88
N GLU A 48 -41.73 -1.75 15.75
CA GLU A 48 -42.32 -2.75 16.68
C GLU A 48 -43.14 -3.91 16.05
N THR A 49 -43.14 -5.19 16.47
CA THR A 49 -42.97 -5.92 17.74
C THR A 49 -42.91 -7.44 17.39
N GLY A 50 -42.36 -8.30 18.27
CA GLY A 50 -42.79 -9.71 18.33
C GLY A 50 -41.74 -10.80 18.04
N THR A 51 -41.33 -11.45 19.14
CA THR A 51 -40.91 -12.85 19.34
C THR A 51 -41.06 -13.87 18.20
N GLY A 52 -40.00 -14.65 17.98
CA GLY A 52 -40.08 -16.08 17.65
C GLY A 52 -39.53 -16.50 16.27
N THR A 53 -38.34 -17.12 16.29
CA THR A 53 -37.84 -18.20 15.40
C THR A 53 -38.01 -18.07 13.87
N ASP A 54 -36.84 -18.06 13.22
CA ASP A 54 -36.53 -18.48 11.85
C ASP A 54 -37.19 -17.74 10.67
N ALA A 55 -36.50 -16.71 10.15
CA ALA A 55 -36.57 -16.33 8.74
C ALA A 55 -35.33 -15.52 8.29
N GLU A 56 -34.83 -15.90 7.11
CA GLU A 56 -33.66 -15.43 6.38
C GLU A 56 -33.68 -13.93 6.02
N GLY A 57 -32.49 -13.35 5.79
CA GLY A 57 -32.41 -12.02 5.17
C GLY A 57 -31.03 -11.37 5.05
N GLY A 58 -29.94 -12.12 5.16
CA GLY A 58 -28.61 -11.61 4.89
C GLY A 58 -27.63 -12.76 4.91
N VAL A 59 -27.37 -13.37 3.75
CA VAL A 59 -26.30 -14.38 3.62
C VAL A 59 -24.97 -13.63 3.76
N GLY A 60 -24.57 -13.36 5.00
CA GLY A 60 -23.25 -12.85 5.30
C GLY A 60 -22.24 -13.88 4.81
N VAL A 61 -21.31 -13.46 3.96
CA VAL A 61 -20.23 -14.32 3.47
C VAL A 61 -19.53 -14.96 4.67
N SER A 62 -19.41 -16.29 4.66
CA SER A 62 -18.82 -17.04 5.77
C SER A 62 -17.37 -16.64 6.03
N LEU A 63 -16.90 -16.80 7.28
CA LEU A 63 -15.51 -16.47 7.64
C LEU A 63 -14.47 -17.17 6.73
N PRO A 64 -14.57 -18.50 6.46
CA PRO A 64 -13.64 -19.16 5.54
C PRO A 64 -13.66 -18.57 4.13
N ALA A 65 -14.83 -18.17 3.62
CA ALA A 65 -14.94 -17.57 2.29
C ALA A 65 -14.28 -16.19 2.22
N ARG A 66 -14.42 -15.37 3.28
CA ARG A 66 -13.72 -14.08 3.38
C ARG A 66 -12.20 -14.27 3.44
N MET A 67 -11.72 -15.20 4.26
CA MET A 67 -10.29 -15.52 4.35
C MET A 67 -9.74 -16.06 3.03
N ALA A 68 -10.49 -16.91 2.32
CA ALA A 68 -10.09 -17.40 1.01
C ALA A 68 -10.00 -16.27 -0.03
N SER A 69 -10.91 -15.28 0.02
CA SER A 69 -10.85 -14.08 -0.81
C SER A 69 -9.61 -13.24 -0.50
N ALA A 70 -9.29 -13.04 0.77
CA ALA A 70 -8.09 -12.32 1.21
C ALA A 70 -6.82 -13.06 0.77
N LEU A 71 -6.76 -14.38 0.91
CA LEU A 71 -5.61 -15.19 0.47
C LEU A 71 -5.41 -15.13 -1.06
N ARG A 72 -6.49 -15.12 -1.84
CA ARG A 72 -6.40 -14.92 -3.30
C ARG A 72 -5.83 -13.54 -3.62
N ALA A 73 -6.32 -12.50 -2.97
CA ALA A 73 -5.79 -11.14 -3.13
C ALA A 73 -4.32 -11.03 -2.71
N ALA A 74 -3.91 -11.74 -1.65
CA ALA A 74 -2.52 -11.81 -1.22
C ALA A 74 -1.63 -12.48 -2.27
N ALA A 75 -2.09 -13.56 -2.90
CA ALA A 75 -1.36 -14.22 -3.98
C ALA A 75 -1.20 -13.29 -5.19
N GLU A 76 -2.29 -12.64 -5.64
CA GLU A 76 -2.25 -11.68 -6.75
C GLU A 76 -1.36 -10.47 -6.44
N LEU A 77 -1.35 -9.98 -5.19
CA LEU A 77 -0.46 -8.92 -4.75
C LEU A 77 1.02 -9.35 -4.89
N VAL A 78 1.36 -10.55 -4.42
CA VAL A 78 2.73 -11.07 -4.49
C VAL A 78 3.16 -11.27 -5.94
N GLU A 79 2.27 -11.77 -6.81
CA GLU A 79 2.55 -11.90 -8.25
C GLU A 79 2.75 -10.54 -8.92
N LEU A 80 1.90 -9.55 -8.62
CA LEU A 80 2.00 -8.19 -9.16
C LEU A 80 3.32 -7.51 -8.75
N VAL A 81 3.70 -7.65 -7.48
CA VAL A 81 4.91 -7.05 -6.92
C VAL A 81 6.16 -7.77 -7.40
N GLY A 82 6.13 -9.11 -7.46
CA GLY A 82 7.23 -9.93 -7.91
C GLY A 82 8.53 -9.62 -7.15
N GLU A 83 9.63 -9.51 -7.88
CA GLU A 83 10.96 -9.25 -7.31
C GLU A 83 11.21 -7.77 -6.97
N ARG A 84 10.25 -6.88 -7.25
CA ARG A 84 10.45 -5.42 -7.12
C ARG A 84 10.48 -4.96 -5.67
N ALA A 85 9.80 -5.64 -4.76
CA ALA A 85 9.75 -5.30 -3.35
C ALA A 85 9.61 -6.55 -2.47
N SER A 86 10.14 -6.50 -1.24
CA SER A 86 9.89 -7.53 -0.24
C SER A 86 8.61 -7.23 0.53
N LEU A 87 7.77 -8.25 0.76
CA LEU A 87 6.53 -8.11 1.53
C LEU A 87 6.41 -9.24 2.57
N HIS A 88 6.03 -8.88 3.79
CA HIS A 88 5.48 -9.81 4.77
C HIS A 88 3.95 -9.64 4.75
N VAL A 89 3.26 -10.60 4.16
CA VAL A 89 1.81 -10.54 3.93
C VAL A 89 1.05 -11.36 4.98
N THR A 90 0.02 -10.77 5.57
CA THR A 90 -0.89 -11.41 6.51
C THR A 90 -2.34 -11.12 6.12
N VAL A 91 -3.25 -12.02 6.47
CA VAL A 91 -4.69 -11.72 6.50
C VAL A 91 -4.98 -11.05 7.84
N SER A 92 -5.76 -9.96 7.84
CA SER A 92 -6.08 -9.27 9.09
C SER A 92 -6.92 -10.17 10.02
N ASP A 93 -6.51 -10.19 11.28
CA ASP A 93 -7.21 -10.82 12.40
C ASP A 93 -8.51 -10.08 12.77
N VAL A 94 -8.55 -8.75 12.55
CA VAL A 94 -9.72 -7.90 12.77
C VAL A 94 -10.66 -7.92 11.56
N TYR A 95 -10.12 -7.87 10.34
CA TYR A 95 -10.89 -7.81 9.09
C TYR A 95 -10.51 -8.99 8.18
N PRO A 96 -11.20 -10.14 8.29
CA PRO A 96 -10.77 -11.39 7.65
C PRO A 96 -10.89 -11.40 6.11
N ASP A 97 -11.47 -10.36 5.53
CA ASP A 97 -11.52 -10.08 4.10
C ASP A 97 -10.39 -9.13 3.63
N GLN A 98 -9.57 -8.61 4.54
CA GLN A 98 -8.49 -7.68 4.26
C GLN A 98 -7.11 -8.34 4.31
N VAL A 99 -6.25 -7.94 3.38
CA VAL A 99 -4.81 -8.24 3.40
C VAL A 99 -4.05 -7.05 3.99
N VAL A 100 -3.11 -7.34 4.90
CA VAL A 100 -2.15 -6.40 5.42
C VAL A 100 -0.75 -6.87 5.05
N ALA A 101 0.04 -6.02 4.41
CA ALA A 101 1.41 -6.33 4.05
C ALA A 101 2.38 -5.31 4.65
N LEU A 102 3.38 -5.78 5.37
CA LEU A 102 4.49 -4.98 5.86
C LEU A 102 5.62 -5.04 4.83
N VAL A 103 6.20 -3.89 4.49
CA VAL A 103 7.51 -3.82 3.83
C VAL A 103 8.59 -3.98 4.91
N PRO A 104 9.29 -5.13 4.98
CA PRO A 104 10.27 -5.36 6.02
C PRO A 104 11.54 -4.55 5.75
N ALA A 105 12.36 -4.35 6.78
CA ALA A 105 13.76 -4.03 6.52
C ALA A 105 14.41 -5.28 5.91
N ARG A 106 14.91 -5.19 4.66
CA ARG A 106 15.70 -6.29 4.10
C ARG A 106 16.94 -6.48 4.98
N TRP A 107 17.15 -7.70 5.47
CA TRP A 107 18.25 -7.99 6.38
C TRP A 107 19.58 -7.77 5.68
N ARG A 108 20.30 -6.73 6.12
CA ARG A 108 21.69 -6.51 5.78
C ARG A 108 22.43 -6.34 7.10
N VAL A 109 23.33 -7.28 7.38
CA VAL A 109 24.27 -7.16 8.49
C VAL A 109 25.01 -5.83 8.30
N ASP A 110 25.06 -5.01 9.36
CA ASP A 110 25.68 -3.68 9.41
C ASP A 110 24.95 -2.52 8.70
N ALA A 111 23.73 -2.71 8.19
CA ALA A 111 22.98 -1.59 7.62
C ALA A 111 22.57 -0.58 8.71
N SER A 112 22.72 0.72 8.44
CA SER A 112 22.23 1.77 9.35
C SER A 112 20.69 1.84 9.36
N ALA A 113 20.10 2.61 10.31
CA ALA A 113 18.66 2.86 10.33
C ALA A 113 18.19 3.53 9.03
N GLY A 114 18.84 4.61 8.61
CA GLY A 114 18.55 5.29 7.34
C GLY A 114 18.70 4.39 6.11
N GLU A 115 19.69 3.48 6.06
CA GLU A 115 19.79 2.54 4.94
C GLU A 115 18.61 1.55 4.90
N ARG A 116 18.14 1.07 6.05
CA ARG A 116 16.96 0.20 6.12
C ARG A 116 15.70 0.94 5.73
N ASP A 117 15.53 2.16 6.21
CA ASP A 117 14.34 2.97 5.95
C ASP A 117 14.30 3.47 4.50
N ALA A 118 15.44 3.81 3.91
CA ALA A 118 15.54 4.13 2.48
C ALA A 118 15.10 2.94 1.61
N VAL A 119 15.49 1.71 1.96
CA VAL A 119 15.04 0.50 1.25
C VAL A 119 13.54 0.27 1.44
N ARG A 120 13.03 0.37 2.68
CA ARG A 120 11.59 0.24 2.95
C ARG A 120 10.78 1.25 2.15
N TRP A 121 11.24 2.49 2.10
CA TRP A 121 10.58 3.57 1.37
C TRP A 121 10.61 3.34 -0.14
N ALA A 122 11.75 2.91 -0.68
CA ALA A 122 11.87 2.57 -2.10
C ALA A 122 10.95 1.39 -2.49
N ASP A 123 10.92 0.32 -1.70
CA ASP A 123 10.05 -0.84 -1.89
C ASP A 123 8.57 -0.43 -1.83
N LEU A 124 8.15 0.37 -0.84
CA LEU A 124 6.77 0.86 -0.75
C LEU A 124 6.38 1.74 -1.96
N ARG A 125 7.29 2.60 -2.43
CA ARG A 125 7.05 3.41 -3.64
C ARG A 125 6.95 2.56 -4.91
N ALA A 126 7.71 1.48 -5.00
CA ALA A 126 7.56 0.54 -6.11
C ALA A 126 6.17 -0.12 -6.09
N VAL A 127 5.72 -0.57 -4.91
CA VAL A 127 4.38 -1.12 -4.73
C VAL A 127 3.29 -0.08 -5.07
N ALA A 128 3.44 1.16 -4.60
CA ALA A 128 2.51 2.26 -4.88
C ALA A 128 2.28 2.46 -6.39
N ARG A 129 3.38 2.46 -7.17
CA ARG A 129 3.33 2.60 -8.63
C ARG A 129 2.61 1.42 -9.30
N LEU A 130 2.88 0.19 -8.85
CA LEU A 130 2.25 -1.01 -9.41
C LEU A 130 0.74 -1.07 -9.11
N LEU A 131 0.35 -0.60 -7.93
CA LEU A 131 -1.06 -0.49 -7.54
C LEU A 131 -1.76 0.73 -8.14
N GLY A 132 -1.02 1.65 -8.78
CA GLY A 132 -1.56 2.90 -9.30
C GLY A 132 -2.15 3.81 -8.21
N ARG A 133 -1.62 3.73 -6.99
CA ARG A 133 -2.11 4.48 -5.82
C ARG A 133 -0.97 5.24 -5.17
N PRO A 134 -1.16 6.52 -4.82
CA PRO A 134 -0.13 7.27 -4.10
C PRO A 134 0.04 6.72 -2.67
N PRO A 135 1.26 6.77 -2.11
CA PRO A 135 1.46 6.58 -0.68
C PRO A 135 0.78 7.69 0.13
N ALA A 136 0.35 7.37 1.34
CA ALA A 136 -0.22 8.30 2.31
C ALA A 136 0.41 8.11 3.69
N VAL A 137 0.41 9.16 4.51
CA VAL A 137 0.82 9.07 5.92
C VAL A 137 -0.33 8.48 6.73
N ARG A 138 -0.04 7.45 7.52
CA ARG A 138 -1.02 6.78 8.41
C ARG A 138 -0.84 7.18 9.86
N HIS A 139 0.40 7.11 10.35
CA HIS A 139 0.77 7.51 11.70
C HIS A 139 2.00 8.38 11.61
N ASP A 140 1.97 9.50 12.32
CA ASP A 140 3.05 10.48 12.34
C ASP A 140 3.29 10.87 13.80
N LEU A 141 4.45 10.50 14.32
CA LEU A 141 4.92 10.84 15.67
C LEU A 141 6.09 11.83 15.61
N GLY A 142 6.10 12.71 14.60
CA GLY A 142 7.20 13.64 14.40
C GLY A 142 8.41 12.95 13.78
N ASP A 143 9.61 13.42 14.11
CA ASP A 143 10.83 12.96 13.44
C ASP A 143 11.35 11.62 13.98
N GLU A 144 10.65 11.03 14.94
CA GLU A 144 11.03 9.77 15.60
C GLU A 144 10.44 8.55 14.89
N ASP A 145 9.19 8.65 14.42
CA ASP A 145 8.48 7.53 13.79
C ASP A 145 7.42 8.04 12.79
N LEU A 146 7.46 7.49 11.59
CA LEU A 146 6.48 7.70 10.53
C LEU A 146 6.03 6.36 9.95
N THR A 147 4.73 6.12 9.89
CA THR A 147 4.16 5.02 9.11
C THR A 147 3.52 5.55 7.84
N VAL A 148 4.04 5.10 6.72
CA VAL A 148 3.48 5.37 5.38
C VAL A 148 2.78 4.11 4.87
N GLU A 149 1.67 4.29 4.15
CA GLU A 149 0.90 3.19 3.60
C GLU A 149 0.40 3.46 2.18
N VAL A 150 0.05 2.38 1.48
CA VAL A 150 -0.67 2.37 0.21
C VAL A 150 -1.87 1.46 0.41
N SER A 151 -3.07 1.97 0.14
CA SER A 151 -4.31 1.20 0.19
C SER A 151 -4.89 1.02 -1.21
N ALA A 152 -5.29 -0.20 -1.55
CA ALA A 152 -5.84 -0.57 -2.84
C ALA A 152 -6.86 -1.71 -2.72
N THR A 153 -7.45 -2.10 -3.85
CA THR A 153 -8.27 -3.31 -3.97
C THR A 153 -7.57 -4.24 -4.96
N VAL A 154 -7.33 -5.49 -4.56
CA VAL A 154 -6.71 -6.54 -5.38
C VAL A 154 -7.60 -7.78 -5.31
N ALA A 155 -7.89 -8.42 -6.44
CA ALA A 155 -8.84 -9.53 -6.52
C ALA A 155 -10.22 -9.27 -5.89
N GLY A 156 -10.64 -7.99 -5.79
CA GLY A 156 -11.88 -7.59 -5.10
C GLY A 156 -11.79 -7.48 -3.58
N SER A 157 -10.62 -7.75 -2.98
CA SER A 157 -10.39 -7.62 -1.53
C SER A 157 -9.57 -6.37 -1.19
N PRO A 158 -9.83 -5.70 -0.06
CA PRO A 158 -9.00 -4.60 0.41
C PRO A 158 -7.57 -5.08 0.73
N VAL A 159 -6.58 -4.33 0.24
CA VAL A 159 -5.17 -4.54 0.53
C VAL A 159 -4.57 -3.27 1.10
N ARG A 160 -3.85 -3.39 2.20
CA ARG A 160 -3.05 -2.32 2.77
C ARG A 160 -1.58 -2.77 2.82
N VAL A 161 -0.71 -1.99 2.19
CA VAL A 161 0.74 -2.18 2.28
C VAL A 161 1.33 -1.02 3.06
N TRP A 162 2.18 -1.28 4.06
CA TRP A 162 2.72 -0.23 4.91
C TRP A 162 4.19 -0.43 5.24
N ALA A 163 4.87 0.66 5.58
CA ALA A 163 6.26 0.68 6.00
C ALA A 163 6.46 1.64 7.18
N PRO A 164 7.08 1.19 8.28
CA PRO A 164 7.54 2.07 9.34
C PRO A 164 8.91 2.67 8.99
N LEU A 165 9.10 3.95 9.30
CA LEU A 165 10.33 4.72 9.14
C LEU A 165 10.66 5.38 10.48
N SER A 166 11.94 5.38 10.82
CA SER A 166 12.49 5.84 12.09
C SER A 166 13.68 6.80 11.90
N ASP A 167 14.28 6.83 10.70
CA ASP A 167 15.37 7.72 10.38
C ASP A 167 14.85 9.13 9.98
N PRO A 168 15.25 10.20 10.69
CA PRO A 168 14.71 11.55 10.47
C PRO A 168 14.87 12.07 9.04
N ASP A 169 16.01 11.78 8.39
CA ASP A 169 16.27 12.27 7.04
C ASP A 169 15.33 11.58 6.03
N VAL A 170 15.09 10.28 6.20
CA VAL A 170 14.14 9.53 5.36
C VAL A 170 12.69 9.94 5.66
N ILE A 171 12.34 10.20 6.92
CA ILE A 171 11.01 10.72 7.32
C ILE A 171 10.74 12.06 6.63
N GLY A 172 11.69 12.99 6.68
CA GLY A 172 11.58 14.29 6.02
C GLY A 172 11.36 14.17 4.50
N GLN A 173 12.12 13.29 3.84
CA GLN A 173 11.95 13.00 2.42
C GLN A 173 10.58 12.37 2.08
N ALA A 174 10.12 11.43 2.90
CA ALA A 174 8.83 10.77 2.70
C ALA A 174 7.68 11.76 2.83
N ARG A 175 7.68 12.62 3.86
CA ARG A 175 6.67 13.67 4.04
C ARG A 175 6.63 14.65 2.87
N ALA A 176 7.79 15.18 2.48
CA ALA A 176 7.88 16.15 1.39
C ALA A 176 7.30 15.60 0.08
N LEU A 177 7.56 14.31 -0.19
CA LEU A 177 7.06 13.64 -1.38
C LEU A 177 5.55 13.37 -1.31
N VAL A 178 5.04 12.89 -0.17
CA VAL A 178 3.60 12.67 0.01
C VAL A 178 2.83 13.99 -0.12
N ALA A 179 3.28 15.06 0.55
CA ALA A 179 2.67 16.39 0.45
C ALA A 179 2.74 16.98 -0.98
N GLY A 180 3.85 16.74 -1.68
CA GLY A 180 4.01 17.13 -3.08
C GLY A 180 3.05 16.41 -4.03
N MET A 181 2.64 15.18 -3.71
CA MET A 181 1.65 14.43 -4.48
C MET A 181 0.22 14.90 -4.21
N GLU A 182 -0.09 15.37 -3.01
CA GLU A 182 -1.40 15.94 -2.66
C GLU A 182 -1.66 17.30 -3.32
N THR A 183 -0.60 18.06 -3.61
CA THR A 183 -0.68 19.41 -4.18
C THR A 183 -0.66 19.44 -5.72
N GLY A 184 -0.43 18.30 -6.37
CA GLY A 184 -0.30 18.17 -7.83
C GLY A 184 -1.60 17.80 -8.58
N GLN A 185 -2.78 18.06 -8.00
CA GLN A 185 -4.10 17.83 -8.63
C GLN A 185 -4.69 19.08 -9.28
#